data_AF-A0A6M0JEB1-F1
#
_entry.id   AF-A0A6M0JEB1-F1
#
_cell.length_a   1.000
_cell.length_b   1.000
_cell.length_c   1.000
_cell.angle_alpha   90.00
_cell.angle_beta   90.00
_cell.angle_gamma   90.00
#
_symmetry.space_group_name_H-M   'P 1'
#
loop_
_entity.id
_entity.type
_entity.pdbx_description
1 polymer ?
#
loop_
_entity_poly.entity_id
_entity_poly.type
_entity_poly.pdbx_seq_one_letter_code
_entity_poly.pdbx_strand_id
1 'polypeptide(L)'
;LLANDSDVDSTGLSITGVSGATNGTAVLNNNGTASNTADDFVSFTPTLLFTGNASFNYTLSDGSLTDTATVTVAVGLIDKGTNFVDSLIGSIGNDIINGGNGNDTIYGGAGDDSLFGENGNDVLYGDGLMDGGAGNDTLNGGNGDDTLYGGGGSDRLYGGNGSDLLYGGLNSDILTGNNGNDTFAFAAGEGTDTITDFSDGQDLIGLYGGLSFGQLSFFGSNIKVTSTNEILTTLTGINTTTLTAADFVTL
;
A
#
# COMPACT_ATOMS: atom_id res chain seq x y z
N LEU A 1 -9.38 -13.74 -34.95
CA LEU A 1 -8.75 -15.07 -34.79
C LEU A 1 -7.50 -14.94 -33.93
N LEU A 2 -7.40 -15.75 -32.87
CA LEU A 2 -6.14 -15.85 -32.11
C LEU A 2 -5.10 -16.56 -32.98
N ALA A 3 -3.82 -16.23 -32.80
CA ALA A 3 -2.73 -16.65 -33.69
C ALA A 3 -2.42 -18.17 -33.69
N ASN A 4 -3.16 -18.96 -32.92
CA ASN A 4 -2.92 -20.39 -32.69
C ASN A 4 -3.98 -21.32 -33.30
N ASP A 5 -4.89 -20.80 -34.14
CA ASP A 5 -5.87 -21.64 -34.84
C ASP A 5 -5.62 -21.67 -36.36
N SER A 6 -5.70 -22.85 -36.96
CA SER A 6 -5.47 -23.09 -38.38
C SER A 6 -6.69 -23.74 -39.03
N ASP A 7 -7.32 -23.00 -39.94
CA ASP A 7 -8.36 -23.48 -40.84
C ASP A 7 -7.74 -24.21 -42.05
N VAL A 8 -8.19 -25.43 -42.34
CA VAL A 8 -7.61 -26.30 -43.38
C VAL A 8 -8.31 -26.15 -44.74
N ASP A 9 -9.53 -25.59 -44.76
CA ASP A 9 -10.43 -25.55 -45.91
C ASP A 9 -10.94 -24.14 -46.29
N SER A 10 -10.42 -23.10 -45.61
CA SER A 10 -10.58 -21.67 -45.95
C SER A 10 -11.99 -21.09 -45.79
N THR A 11 -12.86 -21.80 -45.07
CA THR A 11 -14.16 -21.31 -44.65
C THR A 11 -14.02 -20.36 -43.46
N GLY A 12 -14.65 -19.18 -43.53
CA GLY A 12 -14.51 -18.16 -42.50
C GLY A 12 -14.88 -18.68 -41.10
N LEU A 13 -13.92 -18.70 -40.19
CA LEU A 13 -14.13 -19.10 -38.80
C LEU A 13 -14.81 -18.00 -37.99
N SER A 14 -15.72 -18.40 -37.10
CA SER A 14 -16.44 -17.50 -36.19
C SER A 14 -16.45 -18.06 -34.76
N ILE A 15 -16.45 -17.16 -33.77
CA ILE A 15 -16.62 -17.53 -32.36
C ILE A 15 -18.11 -17.70 -32.10
N THR A 16 -18.56 -18.91 -31.77
CA THR A 16 -19.99 -19.22 -31.62
C THR A 16 -20.44 -19.39 -30.17
N GLY A 17 -19.49 -19.47 -29.23
CA GLY A 17 -19.81 -19.66 -27.82
C GLY A 17 -18.66 -19.34 -26.88
N VAL A 18 -19.03 -18.99 -25.64
CA VAL A 18 -18.12 -18.76 -24.51
C VAL A 18 -18.71 -19.45 -23.29
N SER A 19 -17.88 -20.18 -22.53
CA SER A 19 -18.34 -20.92 -21.36
C SER A 19 -17.22 -21.17 -20.34
N GLY A 20 -17.57 -21.71 -19.17
CA GLY A 20 -16.58 -22.20 -18.21
C GLY A 20 -15.66 -21.13 -17.65
N ALA A 21 -16.11 -19.87 -17.58
CA ALA A 21 -15.33 -18.79 -17.00
C ALA A 21 -15.05 -19.07 -15.52
N THR A 22 -13.79 -18.99 -15.12
CA THR A 22 -13.34 -19.04 -13.73
C THR A 22 -12.75 -17.69 -13.37
N ASN A 23 -13.01 -17.25 -12.13
CA ASN A 23 -12.40 -16.04 -11.57
C ASN A 23 -12.61 -14.76 -12.41
N GLY A 24 -13.76 -14.71 -13.10
CA GLY A 24 -14.17 -13.58 -13.91
C GLY A 24 -15.41 -13.90 -14.74
N THR A 25 -15.75 -12.98 -15.63
CA THR A 25 -16.86 -13.10 -16.56
C THR A 25 -16.34 -13.01 -17.99
N ALA A 26 -16.78 -13.93 -18.84
CA ALA A 26 -16.43 -13.98 -20.25
C ALA A 26 -17.69 -13.82 -21.09
N VAL A 27 -17.69 -12.86 -22.02
CA VAL A 27 -18.86 -12.53 -22.84
C VAL A 27 -18.45 -12.45 -24.31
N LEU A 28 -19.21 -13.12 -25.17
CA LEU A 28 -19.08 -12.95 -26.62
C LEU A 28 -19.66 -11.59 -27.02
N ASN A 29 -18.85 -10.77 -27.68
CA ASN A 29 -19.21 -9.45 -28.16
C ASN A 29 -19.19 -9.44 -29.69
N ASN A 30 -20.29 -8.98 -30.29
CA ASN A 30 -20.45 -8.93 -31.74
C ASN A 30 -20.02 -7.61 -32.38
N ASN A 31 -19.33 -6.75 -31.63
CA ASN A 31 -18.88 -5.42 -32.06
C ASN A 31 -19.99 -4.52 -32.68
N GLY A 32 -21.26 -4.80 -32.35
CA GLY A 32 -22.43 -4.11 -32.93
C GLY A 32 -22.84 -4.59 -34.32
N THR A 33 -22.22 -5.64 -34.87
CA THR A 33 -22.43 -6.16 -36.23
C THR A 33 -22.84 -7.63 -36.24
N ALA A 34 -24.10 -7.92 -35.88
CA ALA A 34 -24.62 -9.28 -35.74
C ALA A 34 -24.52 -10.21 -36.98
N SER A 35 -24.25 -9.67 -38.18
CA SER A 35 -24.08 -10.45 -39.42
C SER A 35 -22.63 -10.52 -39.91
N ASN A 36 -21.70 -9.83 -39.25
CA ASN A 36 -20.28 -9.90 -39.55
C ASN A 36 -19.57 -10.61 -38.40
N THR A 37 -19.37 -11.92 -38.52
CA THR A 37 -18.76 -12.70 -37.44
C THR A 37 -17.24 -12.59 -37.40
N ALA A 38 -16.63 -11.89 -38.36
CA ALA A 38 -15.19 -11.77 -38.50
C ALA A 38 -14.56 -10.78 -37.50
N ASP A 39 -15.35 -9.84 -36.97
CA ASP A 39 -14.93 -8.87 -35.96
C ASP A 39 -15.49 -9.14 -34.56
N ASP A 40 -16.16 -10.27 -34.37
CA ASP A 40 -16.57 -10.75 -33.06
C ASP A 40 -15.35 -11.06 -32.19
N PHE A 41 -15.45 -10.76 -30.89
CA PHE A 41 -14.39 -11.00 -29.91
C PHE A 41 -14.95 -11.40 -28.55
N VAL A 42 -14.13 -12.05 -27.73
CA VAL A 42 -14.49 -12.34 -26.34
C VAL A 42 -13.97 -11.22 -25.45
N SER A 43 -14.87 -10.58 -24.70
CA SER A 43 -14.51 -9.70 -23.59
C SER A 43 -14.39 -10.52 -22.32
N PHE A 44 -13.24 -10.48 -21.67
CA PHE A 44 -13.02 -11.09 -20.37
C PHE A 44 -12.79 -10.01 -19.31
N THR A 45 -13.59 -10.04 -18.24
CA THR A 45 -13.45 -9.15 -17.08
C THR A 45 -13.15 -10.02 -15.86
N PRO A 46 -11.93 -9.97 -15.29
CA PRO A 46 -11.60 -10.67 -14.05
C PRO A 46 -12.56 -10.28 -12.92
N THR A 47 -12.77 -11.19 -11.96
CA THR A 47 -13.45 -10.83 -10.71
C THR A 47 -12.66 -9.72 -10.03
N LEU A 48 -13.35 -8.72 -9.47
CA LEU A 48 -12.71 -7.65 -8.74
C LEU A 48 -11.79 -8.23 -7.64
N LEU A 49 -10.55 -7.74 -7.56
CA LEU A 49 -9.49 -8.19 -6.64
C LEU A 49 -8.98 -9.63 -6.86
N PHE A 50 -9.34 -10.30 -7.96
CA PHE A 50 -8.78 -11.62 -8.25
C PHE A 50 -7.35 -11.53 -8.77
N THR A 51 -6.44 -12.27 -8.13
CA THR A 51 -5.07 -12.48 -8.58
C THR A 51 -4.83 -13.96 -8.86
N GLY A 52 -3.99 -14.25 -9.85
CA GLY A 52 -3.68 -15.61 -10.29
C GLY A 52 -4.34 -15.97 -11.62
N ASN A 53 -4.53 -17.27 -11.85
CA ASN A 53 -4.99 -17.78 -13.14
C ASN A 53 -6.52 -17.75 -13.21
N ALA A 54 -7.03 -16.96 -14.13
CA ALA A 54 -8.39 -17.06 -14.61
C ALA A 54 -8.43 -17.84 -15.93
N SER A 55 -9.59 -18.35 -16.28
CA SER A 55 -9.77 -19.04 -17.55
C SER A 55 -11.17 -18.88 -18.10
N PHE A 56 -11.31 -19.08 -19.40
CA PHE A 56 -12.59 -19.30 -20.05
C PHE A 56 -12.39 -20.19 -21.28
N ASN A 57 -13.45 -20.84 -21.71
CA ASN A 57 -13.48 -21.60 -22.96
C ASN A 57 -14.17 -20.77 -24.04
N TYR A 58 -13.69 -20.86 -25.28
CA TYR A 58 -14.37 -20.34 -26.45
C TYR A 58 -14.49 -21.42 -27.52
N THR A 59 -15.57 -21.38 -28.29
CA THR A 59 -15.86 -22.34 -29.37
C THR A 59 -15.76 -21.63 -30.72
N LEU A 60 -15.00 -22.20 -31.64
CA LEU A 60 -14.91 -21.76 -33.03
C LEU A 60 -15.71 -22.68 -33.94
N SER A 61 -16.21 -22.14 -35.05
CA SER A 61 -16.93 -22.89 -36.07
C SER A 61 -16.70 -22.35 -37.48
N ASP A 62 -16.64 -23.26 -38.45
CA ASP A 62 -16.71 -23.00 -39.90
C ASP A 62 -18.15 -23.08 -40.46
N GLY A 63 -19.15 -23.32 -39.60
CA GLY A 63 -20.55 -23.55 -39.97
C GLY A 63 -20.96 -25.02 -40.13
N SER A 64 -20.01 -25.96 -40.09
CA SER A 64 -20.24 -27.41 -40.14
C SER A 64 -19.68 -28.14 -38.92
N LEU A 65 -18.43 -27.84 -38.55
CA LEU A 65 -17.73 -28.39 -37.40
C LEU A 65 -17.47 -27.29 -36.35
N THR A 66 -17.19 -27.75 -35.13
CA THR A 66 -16.84 -26.87 -34.01
C THR A 66 -15.70 -27.47 -33.22
N ASP A 67 -14.79 -26.62 -32.75
CA ASP A 67 -13.79 -27.00 -31.74
C ASP A 67 -13.78 -25.99 -30.59
N THR A 68 -13.35 -26.42 -29.41
CA THR A 68 -13.32 -25.60 -28.20
C THR A 68 -11.92 -25.53 -27.62
N ALA A 69 -11.45 -24.31 -27.38
CA ALA A 69 -10.16 -24.05 -26.75
C ALA A 69 -10.34 -23.32 -25.43
N THR A 70 -9.41 -23.56 -24.51
CA THR A 70 -9.32 -22.85 -23.23
C THR A 70 -8.31 -21.71 -23.36
N VAL A 71 -8.73 -20.51 -22.97
CA VAL A 71 -7.83 -19.37 -22.73
C VAL A 71 -7.52 -19.32 -21.25
N THR A 72 -6.22 -19.28 -20.92
CA THR A 72 -5.75 -18.98 -19.57
C THR A 72 -5.30 -17.53 -19.54
N VAL A 73 -5.84 -16.76 -18.60
CA VAL A 73 -5.47 -15.37 -18.33
C VAL A 73 -4.70 -15.35 -17.02
N ALA A 74 -3.44 -14.91 -17.06
CA ALA A 74 -2.68 -14.63 -15.85
C ALA A 74 -2.99 -13.20 -15.40
N VAL A 75 -3.67 -13.06 -14.27
CA VAL A 75 -3.93 -11.76 -13.64
C VAL A 75 -2.86 -11.55 -12.59
N GLY A 76 -1.90 -10.67 -12.91
CA GLY A 76 -0.86 -10.26 -11.97
C GLY A 76 -1.36 -9.16 -11.03
N LEU A 77 -0.68 -9.03 -9.89
CA LEU A 77 -0.77 -7.82 -9.07
C LEU A 77 -0.14 -6.64 -9.84
N ILE A 78 -0.67 -5.44 -9.62
CA ILE A 78 0.08 -4.21 -9.94
C ILE A 78 0.89 -3.89 -8.69
N ASP A 79 2.02 -4.60 -8.53
CA ASP A 79 2.98 -4.35 -7.44
C ASP A 79 3.80 -3.07 -7.65
N LYS A 80 3.54 -2.36 -8.75
CA LYS A 80 4.17 -1.10 -9.10
C LYS A 80 3.23 -0.20 -9.89
N GLY A 81 2.90 0.96 -9.34
CA GLY A 81 2.20 2.03 -10.02
C GLY A 81 3.06 2.74 -11.06
N THR A 82 2.55 3.87 -11.53
CA THR A 82 3.02 4.60 -12.69
C THR A 82 3.68 5.92 -12.26
N ASN A 83 3.59 6.95 -13.09
CA ASN A 83 4.01 8.31 -12.74
C ASN A 83 2.80 9.23 -12.51
N PHE A 84 1.63 8.65 -12.34
CA PHE A 84 0.35 9.33 -12.17
C PHE A 84 -0.32 8.78 -10.91
N VAL A 85 -1.41 9.42 -10.51
CA VAL A 85 -2.25 8.94 -9.41
C VAL A 85 -2.77 7.53 -9.71
N ASP A 86 -2.39 6.59 -8.86
CA ASP A 86 -2.78 5.19 -8.92
C ASP A 86 -3.59 4.78 -7.69
N SER A 87 -4.42 3.73 -7.86
CA SER A 87 -5.08 3.04 -6.76
C SER A 87 -4.68 1.58 -6.82
N LEU A 88 -3.86 1.18 -5.86
CA LEU A 88 -3.24 -0.14 -5.79
C LEU A 88 -3.85 -0.92 -4.62
N ILE A 89 -4.14 -2.19 -4.84
CA ILE A 89 -4.73 -3.07 -3.83
C ILE A 89 -3.99 -4.41 -3.88
N GLY A 90 -3.42 -4.81 -2.75
CA GLY A 90 -2.84 -6.12 -2.54
C GLY A 90 -3.89 -7.19 -2.29
N SER A 91 -3.41 -8.34 -1.85
CA SER A 91 -4.10 -9.60 -1.78
C SER A 91 -4.37 -9.99 -0.32
N ILE A 92 -4.41 -11.30 -0.04
CA ILE A 92 -4.66 -11.85 1.30
C ILE A 92 -3.39 -12.39 1.97
N GLY A 93 -2.24 -12.24 1.31
CA GLY A 93 -0.95 -12.62 1.85
C GLY A 93 -0.01 -11.43 1.79
N ASN A 94 1.20 -11.62 2.27
CA ASN A 94 2.21 -10.58 2.34
C ASN A 94 2.60 -10.08 0.94
N ASP A 95 2.30 -8.83 0.65
CA ASP A 95 2.53 -8.19 -0.63
C ASP A 95 3.64 -7.14 -0.56
N ILE A 96 4.21 -6.81 -1.72
CA ILE A 96 5.17 -5.71 -1.88
C ILE A 96 4.58 -4.77 -2.93
N ILE A 97 4.17 -3.57 -2.53
CA ILE A 97 3.47 -2.63 -3.41
C ILE A 97 4.21 -1.29 -3.44
N ASN A 98 4.49 -0.78 -4.64
CA ASN A 98 5.17 0.50 -4.86
C ASN A 98 4.25 1.45 -5.65
N GLY A 99 3.92 2.63 -5.11
CA GLY A 99 3.09 3.66 -5.74
C GLY A 99 3.77 4.27 -6.96
N GLY A 100 5.01 4.74 -6.79
CA GLY A 100 5.83 5.26 -7.87
C GLY A 100 5.92 6.77 -7.83
N ASN A 101 5.46 7.48 -8.86
CA ASN A 101 5.26 8.92 -8.70
C ASN A 101 3.78 9.21 -8.84
N GLY A 102 3.27 10.19 -8.09
CA GLY A 102 1.86 10.48 -8.09
C GLY A 102 1.37 10.62 -6.67
N ASN A 103 0.12 11.01 -6.49
CA ASN A 103 -0.49 10.98 -5.17
C ASN A 103 -1.33 9.72 -5.13
N ASP A 104 -0.72 8.63 -4.67
CA ASP A 104 -1.24 7.29 -4.81
C ASP A 104 -2.06 6.88 -3.59
N THR A 105 -2.93 5.88 -3.78
CA THR A 105 -3.64 5.24 -2.69
C THR A 105 -3.36 3.74 -2.73
N ILE A 106 -2.73 3.23 -1.69
CA ILE A 106 -2.28 1.85 -1.58
C ILE A 106 -3.03 1.16 -0.43
N TYR A 107 -3.64 0.03 -0.74
CA TYR A 107 -4.23 -0.88 0.26
C TYR A 107 -3.44 -2.19 0.22
N GLY A 108 -2.72 -2.54 1.30
CA GLY A 108 -1.96 -3.79 1.39
C GLY A 108 -2.85 -5.03 1.35
N GLY A 109 -4.01 -4.96 2.00
CA GLY A 109 -4.93 -6.09 2.06
C GLY A 109 -4.80 -6.81 3.40
N ALA A 110 -4.65 -8.13 3.38
CA ALA A 110 -4.40 -8.89 4.60
C ALA A 110 -3.01 -9.55 4.52
N GLY A 111 -2.34 -9.68 5.67
CA GLY A 111 -0.96 -10.16 5.73
C GLY A 111 -0.02 -9.01 6.09
N ASP A 112 1.23 -9.34 6.40
CA ASP A 112 2.24 -8.33 6.72
C ASP A 112 2.88 -7.85 5.41
N ASP A 113 2.49 -6.68 4.97
CA ASP A 113 2.82 -6.10 3.68
C ASP A 113 4.07 -5.19 3.75
N SER A 114 4.59 -4.83 2.58
CA SER A 114 5.59 -3.78 2.42
C SER A 114 5.10 -2.77 1.39
N LEU A 115 4.63 -1.62 1.86
CA LEU A 115 4.00 -0.59 1.04
C LEU A 115 4.94 0.62 0.92
N PHE A 116 5.14 1.10 -0.31
CA PHE A 116 6.02 2.23 -0.61
C PHE A 116 5.25 3.27 -1.42
N GLY A 117 5.04 4.48 -0.89
CA GLY A 117 4.40 5.60 -1.60
C GLY A 117 5.30 6.17 -2.69
N GLU A 118 6.57 6.42 -2.33
CA GLU A 118 7.64 6.98 -3.16
C GLU A 118 7.55 8.51 -3.32
N ASN A 119 7.20 9.07 -4.49
CA ASN A 119 7.10 10.53 -4.62
C ASN A 119 5.65 10.98 -4.78
N GLY A 120 5.22 11.89 -3.93
CA GLY A 120 3.94 12.57 -3.97
C GLY A 120 3.28 12.53 -2.61
N ASN A 121 2.00 12.91 -2.55
CA ASN A 121 1.27 12.86 -1.28
C ASN A 121 0.42 11.60 -1.29
N ASP A 122 0.91 10.56 -0.63
CA ASP A 122 0.39 9.22 -0.72
C ASP A 122 -0.49 8.85 0.48
N VAL A 123 -1.36 7.87 0.27
CA VAL A 123 -2.20 7.30 1.33
C VAL A 123 -2.01 5.79 1.36
N LEU A 124 -1.43 5.28 2.44
CA LEU A 124 -1.10 3.87 2.62
C LEU A 124 -1.94 3.28 3.77
N TYR A 125 -2.56 2.13 3.50
CA TYR A 125 -3.32 1.33 4.48
C TYR A 125 -2.89 -0.12 4.40
N GLY A 126 -2.43 -0.70 5.50
CA GLY A 126 -2.09 -2.12 5.56
C GLY A 126 -1.29 -2.42 6.82
N ASP A 127 -1.07 -3.70 7.07
CA ASP A 127 -0.33 -4.19 8.22
C ASP A 127 1.14 -4.43 7.79
N GLY A 128 2.13 -4.25 8.66
CA GLY A 128 3.55 -4.50 8.41
C GLY A 128 4.43 -3.26 8.21
N LEU A 129 5.14 -3.19 7.07
CA LEU A 129 6.09 -2.13 6.76
C LEU A 129 5.48 -1.11 5.79
N MET A 130 5.54 0.18 6.15
CA MET A 130 5.13 1.27 5.27
C MET A 130 6.18 2.37 5.21
N ASP A 131 6.43 2.88 4.00
CA ASP A 131 7.29 4.03 3.73
C ASP A 131 6.55 5.00 2.80
N GLY A 132 6.20 6.19 3.30
CA GLY A 132 5.54 7.25 2.54
C GLY A 132 6.44 7.78 1.43
N GLY A 133 7.71 8.02 1.77
CA GLY A 133 8.71 8.52 0.84
C GLY A 133 8.80 10.04 0.91
N ALA A 134 8.53 10.73 -0.20
CA ALA A 134 8.67 12.17 -0.32
C ALA A 134 7.34 12.83 -0.66
N GLY A 135 6.90 13.74 0.19
CA GLY A 135 5.63 14.45 0.09
C GLY A 135 4.90 14.37 1.42
N ASN A 136 3.66 14.85 1.46
CA ASN A 136 2.88 14.85 2.69
C ASN A 136 1.96 13.63 2.72
N ASP A 137 2.37 12.62 3.44
CA ASP A 137 1.79 11.28 3.38
C ASP A 137 0.85 11.00 4.53
N THR A 138 -0.01 9.99 4.35
CA THR A 138 -0.86 9.45 5.40
C THR A 138 -0.73 7.93 5.45
N LEU A 139 -0.17 7.41 6.54
CA LEU A 139 0.09 5.99 6.75
C LEU A 139 -0.76 5.46 7.91
N ASN A 140 -1.38 4.29 7.74
CA ASN A 140 -2.16 3.62 8.77
C ASN A 140 -1.86 2.13 8.81
N GLY A 141 -1.26 1.69 9.94
CA GLY A 141 -0.80 0.32 10.19
C GLY A 141 -1.90 -0.69 10.47
N GLY A 142 -3.09 -0.24 10.84
CA GLY A 142 -4.20 -1.16 11.01
C GLY A 142 -4.01 -2.08 12.22
N ASN A 143 -3.67 -3.35 11.99
CA ASN A 143 -3.41 -4.32 13.07
C ASN A 143 -2.04 -4.96 12.93
N GLY A 144 -1.49 -5.40 14.06
CA GLY A 144 -0.17 -6.03 14.08
C GLY A 144 0.87 -5.03 14.56
N ASP A 145 2.10 -5.52 14.71
CA ASP A 145 3.21 -4.65 15.11
C ASP A 145 3.80 -4.04 13.85
N ASP A 146 3.55 -2.75 13.63
CA ASP A 146 3.85 -2.09 12.36
C ASP A 146 5.11 -1.21 12.44
N THR A 147 5.75 -0.98 11.30
CA THR A 147 6.83 0.01 11.17
C THR A 147 6.49 1.01 10.08
N LEU A 148 6.33 2.27 10.48
CA LEU A 148 5.89 3.37 9.62
C LEU A 148 7.01 4.39 9.47
N TYR A 149 7.39 4.69 8.24
CA TYR A 149 8.29 5.78 7.86
C TYR A 149 7.49 6.83 7.08
N GLY A 150 7.36 8.05 7.60
CA GLY A 150 6.76 9.18 6.87
C GLY A 150 7.68 9.62 5.74
N GLY A 151 8.95 9.82 6.08
CA GLY A 151 10.00 10.10 5.11
C GLY A 151 10.32 11.57 5.07
N GLY A 152 9.91 12.29 4.02
CA GLY A 152 10.13 13.72 3.95
C GLY A 152 8.88 14.48 3.57
N GLY A 153 8.42 15.38 4.43
CA GLY A 153 7.21 16.15 4.23
C GLY A 153 6.51 16.38 5.55
N SER A 154 5.24 16.76 5.52
CA SER A 154 4.45 16.87 6.76
C SER A 154 3.43 15.75 6.79
N ASP A 155 3.79 14.70 7.49
CA ASP A 155 3.14 13.40 7.41
C ASP A 155 2.16 13.16 8.56
N ARG A 156 1.28 12.18 8.36
CA ARG A 156 0.33 11.69 9.37
C ARG A 156 0.48 10.19 9.50
N LEU A 157 1.03 9.74 10.61
CA LEU A 157 1.24 8.32 10.88
C LEU A 157 0.29 7.85 11.98
N TYR A 158 -0.40 6.74 11.72
CA TYR A 158 -1.28 6.06 12.64
C TYR A 158 -0.79 4.62 12.81
N GLY A 159 -0.27 4.26 13.99
CA GLY A 159 0.20 2.91 14.29
C GLY A 159 -0.95 1.91 14.16
N GLY A 160 -1.90 1.96 15.10
CA GLY A 160 -3.10 1.14 15.01
C GLY A 160 -3.23 0.24 16.22
N ASN A 161 -3.38 -1.07 16.01
CA ASN A 161 -3.38 -2.04 17.09
C ASN A 161 -2.08 -2.83 17.07
N GLY A 162 -1.24 -2.70 18.07
CA GLY A 162 0.01 -3.46 18.15
C GLY A 162 1.10 -2.63 18.81
N SER A 163 2.31 -3.15 18.85
CA SER A 163 3.46 -2.37 19.32
C SER A 163 4.15 -1.76 18.10
N ASP A 164 3.81 -0.51 17.79
CA ASP A 164 4.20 0.10 16.53
C ASP A 164 5.48 0.94 16.67
N LEU A 165 6.19 1.09 15.55
CA LEU A 165 7.39 1.92 15.45
C LEU A 165 7.17 3.01 14.40
N LEU A 166 7.09 4.27 14.85
CA LEU A 166 6.77 5.41 14.00
C LEU A 166 7.98 6.35 13.85
N TYR A 167 8.41 6.55 12.61
CA TYR A 167 9.40 7.55 12.21
C TYR A 167 8.69 8.63 11.38
N GLY A 168 8.54 9.84 11.91
CA GLY A 168 8.02 10.97 11.13
C GLY A 168 8.95 11.31 9.97
N GLY A 169 10.22 11.58 10.29
CA GLY A 169 11.23 11.90 9.31
C GLY A 169 11.42 13.41 9.19
N LEU A 170 11.66 13.91 7.98
CA LEU A 170 11.98 15.32 7.77
C LEU A 170 10.72 16.20 7.80
N ASN A 171 10.84 17.34 8.46
CA ASN A 171 9.87 18.40 8.72
C ASN A 171 8.98 18.16 9.95
N SER A 172 7.66 18.27 9.83
CA SER A 172 6.78 18.38 10.99
C SER A 172 5.60 17.47 10.81
N ASP A 173 5.60 16.41 11.61
CA ASP A 173 4.70 15.29 11.45
C ASP A 173 3.73 15.17 12.62
N ILE A 174 2.65 14.44 12.37
CA ILE A 174 1.65 14.09 13.38
C ILE A 174 1.67 12.58 13.53
N LEU A 175 2.07 12.13 14.72
CA LEU A 175 2.23 10.73 15.05
C LEU A 175 1.17 10.32 16.08
N THR A 176 0.44 9.25 15.79
CA THR A 176 -0.59 8.68 16.66
C THR A 176 -0.32 7.18 16.79
N GLY A 177 0.04 6.71 17.99
CA GLY A 177 0.30 5.29 18.22
C GLY A 177 -0.96 4.44 18.20
N ASN A 178 -2.04 4.98 18.79
CA ASN A 178 -3.28 4.31 19.12
C ASN A 178 -3.12 3.24 20.22
N ASN A 179 -3.36 1.96 19.92
CA ASN A 179 -3.44 0.91 20.92
C ASN A 179 -2.17 0.07 20.93
N GLY A 180 -1.46 0.09 22.06
CA GLY A 180 -0.39 -0.85 22.34
C GLY A 180 0.76 -0.15 23.04
N ASN A 181 1.97 -0.68 22.87
CA ASN A 181 3.17 -0.11 23.44
C ASN A 181 4.03 0.42 22.30
N ASP A 182 3.87 1.69 21.98
CA ASP A 182 4.41 2.25 20.74
C ASP A 182 5.77 2.90 20.98
N THR A 183 6.59 2.95 19.93
CA THR A 183 7.86 3.68 19.93
C THR A 183 7.84 4.77 18.87
N PHE A 184 8.02 6.02 19.32
CA PHE A 184 8.12 7.18 18.44
C PHE A 184 9.59 7.58 18.30
N ALA A 185 10.13 7.48 17.10
CA ALA A 185 11.56 7.59 16.86
C ALA A 185 11.98 8.97 16.34
N PHE A 186 13.04 9.53 16.90
CA PHE A 186 13.57 10.85 16.53
C PHE A 186 15.10 10.90 16.47
N ALA A 187 15.62 11.67 15.52
CA ALA A 187 16.96 12.23 15.55
C ALA A 187 16.94 13.76 15.52
N ALA A 188 18.10 14.37 15.76
CA ALA A 188 18.26 15.82 15.67
C ALA A 188 18.36 16.27 14.20
N GLY A 189 17.77 17.43 13.88
CA GLY A 189 17.79 18.03 12.55
C GLY A 189 16.70 17.54 11.61
N GLU A 190 15.79 16.70 12.08
CA GLU A 190 14.69 16.15 11.29
C GLU A 190 13.46 17.05 11.33
N GLY A 191 13.27 17.79 12.42
CA GLY A 191 12.26 18.84 12.50
C GLY A 191 11.50 18.76 13.82
N THR A 192 10.21 19.07 13.82
CA THR A 192 9.42 19.14 15.06
C THR A 192 8.08 18.48 14.89
N ASP A 193 7.91 17.36 15.59
CA ASP A 193 6.74 16.52 15.47
C ASP A 193 5.77 16.72 16.63
N THR A 194 4.55 16.20 16.46
CA THR A 194 3.54 16.14 17.50
C THR A 194 3.08 14.71 17.69
N ILE A 195 3.26 14.20 18.91
CA ILE A 195 2.64 12.94 19.32
C ILE A 195 1.30 13.25 19.98
N THR A 196 0.23 12.61 19.49
CA THR A 196 -1.13 12.97 19.89
C THR A 196 -1.65 12.25 21.12
N ASP A 197 -1.09 11.09 21.45
CA ASP A 197 -1.67 10.12 22.39
C ASP A 197 -0.64 9.35 23.23
N PHE A 198 0.57 9.90 23.39
CA PHE A 198 1.65 9.29 24.16
C PHE A 198 1.20 8.86 25.57
N SER A 199 1.41 7.59 25.88
CA SER A 199 1.06 6.95 27.14
C SER A 199 2.31 6.68 28.00
N ASP A 200 2.57 7.58 28.96
CA ASP A 200 3.68 7.47 29.92
C ASP A 200 3.67 6.11 30.65
N GLY A 201 4.80 5.40 30.62
CA GLY A 201 4.97 4.05 31.16
C GLY A 201 4.49 2.89 30.28
N GLN A 202 3.93 3.15 29.10
CA GLN A 202 3.67 2.14 28.06
C GLN A 202 4.46 2.42 26.79
N ASP A 203 4.38 3.65 26.28
CA ASP A 203 5.05 4.07 25.07
C ASP A 203 6.49 4.52 25.36
N LEU A 204 7.31 4.51 24.32
CA LEU A 204 8.71 4.91 24.37
C LEU A 204 9.03 6.00 23.35
N ILE A 205 9.98 6.85 23.70
CA ILE A 205 10.65 7.74 22.77
C ILE A 205 11.95 7.07 22.31
N GLY A 206 12.01 6.69 21.05
CA GLY A 206 13.18 6.14 20.40
C GLY A 206 14.16 7.24 19.98
N LEU A 207 15.43 7.11 20.35
CA LEU A 207 16.48 8.06 20.01
C LEU A 207 17.50 7.39 19.09
N TYR A 208 17.71 7.97 17.90
CA TYR A 208 18.71 7.50 16.94
C TYR A 208 19.62 8.64 16.45
N GLY A 209 20.49 8.37 15.48
CA GLY A 209 21.39 9.38 14.92
C GLY A 209 22.45 9.89 15.91
N GLY A 210 22.75 9.12 16.96
CA GLY A 210 23.67 9.49 18.03
C GLY A 210 23.08 10.39 19.12
N LEU A 211 21.75 10.59 19.11
CA LEU A 211 21.03 11.24 20.18
C LEU A 211 20.87 10.29 21.39
N SER A 212 20.91 10.85 22.60
CA SER A 212 20.79 10.12 23.86
C SER A 212 20.03 10.94 24.89
N PHE A 213 19.43 10.26 25.88
CA PHE A 213 18.64 10.91 26.94
C PHE A 213 19.39 12.06 27.64
N GLY A 214 20.69 11.90 27.88
CA GLY A 214 21.51 12.92 28.54
C GLY A 214 21.70 14.22 27.75
N GLN A 215 21.31 14.24 26.47
CA GLN A 215 21.34 15.43 25.62
C GLN A 215 20.01 16.19 25.62
N LEU A 216 18.97 15.65 26.25
CA LEU A 216 17.61 16.20 26.20
C LEU A 216 17.31 17.15 27.36
N SER A 217 16.40 18.09 27.09
CA SER A 217 15.80 18.96 28.09
C SER A 217 14.27 18.98 27.90
N PHE A 218 13.54 19.16 29.01
CA PHE A 218 12.09 19.00 29.06
C PHE A 218 11.44 20.32 29.48
N PHE A 219 10.49 20.82 28.70
CA PHE A 219 9.80 22.08 29.00
C PHE A 219 8.33 22.04 28.59
N GLY A 220 7.43 22.04 29.57
CA GLY A 220 6.00 21.92 29.33
C GLY A 220 5.72 20.59 28.63
N SER A 221 5.20 20.66 27.40
CA SER A 221 4.91 19.49 26.58
C SER A 221 6.03 19.14 25.59
N ASN A 222 7.15 19.87 25.61
CA ASN A 222 8.18 19.73 24.57
C ASN A 222 9.41 18.99 25.09
N ILE A 223 9.91 18.07 24.26
CA ILE A 223 11.23 17.46 24.39
C ILE A 223 12.18 18.18 23.44
N LYS A 224 13.34 18.61 23.96
CA LYS A 224 14.29 19.44 23.22
C LYS A 224 15.71 18.90 23.27
N VAL A 225 16.50 19.16 22.23
CA VAL A 225 17.96 18.98 22.26
C VAL A 225 18.60 20.16 23.01
N THR A 226 19.35 19.87 24.07
CA THR A 226 19.90 20.90 24.98
C THR A 226 20.90 21.84 24.29
N SER A 227 21.73 21.32 23.40
CA SER A 227 22.81 22.10 22.75
C SER A 227 22.31 23.07 21.70
N THR A 228 21.20 22.76 21.04
CA THR A 228 20.63 23.55 19.92
C THR A 228 19.34 24.26 20.28
N ASN A 229 18.67 23.86 21.37
CA ASN A 229 17.30 24.26 21.75
C ASN A 229 16.26 23.95 20.65
N GLU A 230 16.58 23.01 19.76
CA GLU A 230 15.66 22.37 18.84
C GLU A 230 14.58 21.62 19.62
N ILE A 231 13.33 21.70 19.17
CA ILE A 231 12.23 20.88 19.68
C ILE A 231 12.16 19.65 18.79
N LEU A 232 12.38 18.47 19.38
CA LEU A 232 12.23 17.21 18.65
C LEU A 232 10.75 16.88 18.49
N THR A 233 10.02 16.94 19.60
CA THR A 233 8.59 16.60 19.61
C THR A 233 7.83 17.36 20.69
N THR A 234 6.54 17.52 20.44
CA THR A 234 5.54 18.02 21.39
C THR A 234 4.57 16.89 21.73
N LEU A 235 4.44 16.56 23.02
CA LEU A 235 3.52 15.54 23.51
C LEU A 235 2.19 16.16 23.92
N THR A 236 1.12 15.82 23.20
CA THR A 236 -0.21 16.36 23.48
C THR A 236 -0.72 15.86 24.82
N GLY A 237 -1.09 16.79 25.72
CA GLY A 237 -1.68 16.44 27.02
C GLY A 237 -0.70 15.91 28.07
N ILE A 238 0.57 15.75 27.73
CA ILE A 238 1.62 15.26 28.64
C ILE A 238 2.50 16.42 29.11
N ASN A 239 2.82 16.42 30.40
CA ASN A 239 3.85 17.28 30.96
C ASN A 239 5.17 16.52 30.99
N THR A 240 6.09 16.86 30.10
CA THR A 240 7.37 16.18 29.90
C THR A 240 8.28 16.11 31.13
N THR A 241 8.02 16.91 32.19
CA THR A 241 8.78 16.81 33.44
C THR A 241 8.51 15.53 34.24
N THR A 242 7.50 14.73 33.86
CA THR A 242 7.26 13.41 34.49
C THR A 242 8.12 12.31 33.90
N LEU A 243 8.64 12.51 32.68
CA LEU A 243 9.41 11.51 31.96
C LEU A 243 10.78 11.29 32.60
N THR A 244 11.23 10.05 32.53
CA THR A 244 12.48 9.55 33.08
C THR A 244 13.27 8.82 32.00
N ALA A 245 14.49 8.38 32.32
CA ALA A 245 15.28 7.59 31.37
C ALA A 245 14.63 6.25 30.98
N ALA A 246 13.60 5.78 31.70
CA ALA A 246 12.90 4.55 31.36
C ALA A 246 11.93 4.71 30.17
N ASP A 247 11.52 5.94 29.88
CA ASP A 247 10.59 6.28 28.79
C ASP A 247 11.31 6.51 27.46
N PHE A 248 12.61 6.21 27.42
CA PHE A 248 13.48 6.40 26.26
C PHE A 248 14.25 5.12 25.95
N VAL A 249 14.44 4.86 24.67
CA VAL A 249 15.26 3.76 24.16
C VAL A 249 16.20 4.27 23.08
N THR A 250 17.38 3.67 22.95
CA THR A 250 18.28 3.92 21.82
C THR A 250 18.00 2.90 20.74
N LEU A 251 17.80 3.37 19.50
CA LEU A 251 17.57 2.55 18.33
C LEU A 251 18.87 2.32 17.53
#